data_AF-A0A937Q4D3-F1
#
_entry.id   AF-A0A937Q4D3-F1
#
_cell.length_a   1.000
_cell.length_b   1.000
_cell.length_c   1.000
_cell.angle_alpha   90.00
_cell.angle_beta   90.00
_cell.angle_gamma   90.00
#
_symmetry.space_group_name_H-M   'P 1'
#
loop_
_entity.id
_entity.type
_entity.pdbx_description
1 polymer ?
#
loop_
_entity_poly.entity_id
_entity_poly.type
_entity_poly.pdbx_seq_one_letter_code
_entity_poly.pdbx_strand_id
1 'polypeptide(L)'
;MANIPKKVTERFVKVVPRFQKVLQLAKDRDVNESDTVSVLNDIFGEVFGYDKYLEVTSELAIRGTYCDLALKVEDKVQFLVEAKAIGIELKDTHMRQAVDYGANRGVQWVVLTNGMEWRVYRIRFEQPINYDLVCKFDFAALNPRDQKDQDWLFLLSKEGLGKNAREDFYEKVQSVNRYVIGRLILSEPVLTVLRRELKRMAEGVKVDVSDVEQIVRCERGSSLLLTLAVNCCKN
;
A
#
# COMPACT_ATOMS: atom_id res chain seq x y z
N MET A 1 -2.56 3.79 14.20
CA MET A 1 -2.49 5.01 13.35
C MET A 1 -1.18 5.68 13.69
N ALA A 2 -0.48 6.25 12.71
CA ALA A 2 0.83 6.80 12.99
C ALA A 2 0.69 8.08 13.84
N ASN A 3 1.53 8.25 14.86
CA ASN A 3 1.58 9.50 15.61
C ASN A 3 2.43 10.52 14.83
N ILE A 4 1.79 11.19 13.86
CA ILE A 4 2.44 12.13 12.95
C ILE A 4 2.69 13.46 13.66
N PRO A 5 3.95 13.97 13.71
CA PRO A 5 4.24 15.26 14.31
C PRO A 5 3.48 16.40 13.63
N LYS A 6 2.99 17.37 14.42
CA LYS A 6 2.23 18.53 13.91
C LYS A 6 2.95 19.30 12.79
N LYS A 7 4.27 19.47 12.90
CA LYS A 7 5.08 20.11 11.84
C LYS A 7 4.97 19.41 10.48
N VAL A 8 4.80 18.08 10.49
CA VAL A 8 4.72 17.26 9.27
C VAL A 8 3.31 17.37 8.67
N THR A 9 2.27 17.30 9.49
CA THR A 9 0.89 17.50 9.01
C THR A 9 0.67 18.91 8.46
N GLU A 10 1.20 19.94 9.14
CA GLU A 10 1.19 21.33 8.65
C GLU A 10 1.94 21.46 7.31
N ARG A 11 3.09 20.77 7.14
CA ARG A 11 3.81 20.71 5.86
C ARG A 11 2.96 20.07 4.77
N PHE A 12 2.34 18.92 5.02
CA PHE A 12 1.48 18.26 4.04
C PHE A 12 0.33 19.16 3.60
N VAL A 13 -0.39 19.77 4.54
CA VAL A 13 -1.52 20.68 4.25
C VAL A 13 -1.08 21.88 3.40
N LYS A 14 0.13 22.39 3.63
CA LYS A 14 0.67 23.53 2.89
C LYS A 14 1.18 23.15 1.49
N VAL A 15 1.90 22.03 1.37
CA VAL A 15 2.76 21.74 0.21
C VAL A 15 2.08 20.81 -0.80
N VAL A 16 1.29 19.82 -0.36
CA VAL A 16 0.62 18.86 -1.25
C VAL A 16 -0.25 19.57 -2.32
N PRO A 17 -1.11 20.55 -1.99
CA PRO A 17 -1.94 21.22 -3.00
C PRO A 17 -1.15 21.94 -4.09
N ARG A 18 0.08 22.36 -3.78
CA ARG A 18 0.97 22.99 -4.76
C ARG A 18 1.44 21.97 -5.78
N PHE A 19 1.90 20.79 -5.33
CA PHE A 19 2.35 19.74 -6.24
C PHE A 19 1.21 19.05 -6.99
N GLN A 20 0.00 19.01 -6.43
CA GLN A 20 -1.19 18.58 -7.18
C GLN A 20 -1.39 19.42 -8.44
N LYS A 21 -1.22 20.75 -8.35
CA LYS A 21 -1.27 21.65 -9.52
C LYS A 21 -0.10 21.44 -10.48
N VAL A 22 1.11 21.27 -9.96
CA VAL A 22 2.30 21.02 -10.79
C VAL A 22 2.15 19.72 -11.59
N LEU A 23 1.71 18.65 -10.94
CA LEU A 23 1.47 17.35 -11.57
C LEU A 23 0.33 17.42 -12.59
N GLN A 24 -0.74 18.15 -12.30
CA GLN A 24 -1.81 18.34 -13.28
C GLN A 24 -1.30 19.07 -14.52
N LEU A 25 -0.54 20.15 -14.37
CA LEU A 25 0.06 20.86 -15.51
C LEU A 25 1.05 19.99 -16.29
N ALA A 26 1.84 19.19 -15.60
CA ALA A 26 2.77 18.24 -16.21
C ALA A 26 2.01 17.16 -17.00
N LYS A 27 0.88 16.69 -16.47
CA LYS A 27 0.01 15.71 -17.14
C LYS A 27 -0.67 16.31 -18.37
N ASP A 28 -1.17 17.54 -18.26
CA ASP A 28 -1.81 18.25 -19.38
C ASP A 28 -0.83 18.51 -20.54
N ARG A 29 0.47 18.57 -20.23
CA ARG A 29 1.57 18.73 -21.21
C ARG A 29 2.20 17.41 -21.65
N ASP A 30 1.75 16.28 -21.11
CA ASP A 30 2.29 14.94 -21.35
C ASP A 30 3.83 14.88 -21.26
N VAL A 31 4.38 15.36 -20.14
CA VAL A 31 5.84 15.44 -19.97
C VAL A 31 6.49 14.06 -19.91
N ASN A 32 7.76 14.00 -20.33
CA ASN A 32 8.52 12.75 -20.36
C ASN A 32 8.94 12.27 -18.94
N GLU A 33 9.63 11.13 -18.89
CA GLU A 33 10.11 10.51 -17.65
C GLU A 33 11.11 11.41 -16.90
N SER A 34 12.07 12.03 -17.58
CA SER A 34 13.07 12.92 -16.96
C SER A 34 12.44 14.16 -16.30
N ASP A 35 11.45 14.76 -16.97
CA ASP A 35 10.68 15.88 -16.41
C ASP A 35 9.85 15.42 -15.20
N THR A 36 9.27 14.21 -15.27
CA THR A 36 8.55 13.60 -14.14
C THR A 36 9.49 13.38 -12.95
N VAL A 37 10.69 12.83 -13.18
CA VAL A 37 11.73 12.64 -12.16
C VAL A 37 12.14 13.96 -11.51
N SER A 38 12.23 15.04 -12.29
CA SER A 38 12.55 16.37 -11.76
C SER A 38 11.47 16.85 -10.77
N VAL A 39 10.18 16.68 -11.11
CA VAL A 39 9.07 16.99 -10.19
C VAL A 39 9.10 16.07 -8.96
N LEU A 40 9.41 14.78 -9.13
CA LEU A 40 9.53 13.85 -8.01
C LEU A 40 10.64 14.25 -7.04
N ASN A 41 11.79 14.71 -7.52
CA ASN A 41 12.87 15.21 -6.68
C ASN A 41 12.40 16.39 -5.79
N ASP A 42 11.62 17.31 -6.36
CA ASP A 42 11.02 18.40 -5.60
C ASP A 42 9.97 17.92 -4.59
N ILE A 43 9.16 16.92 -4.94
CA ILE A 43 8.21 16.29 -4.01
C ILE A 43 8.95 15.63 -2.84
N PHE A 44 10.02 14.86 -3.11
CA PHE A 44 10.84 14.25 -2.06
C PHE A 44 11.46 15.30 -1.13
N GLY A 45 11.92 16.42 -1.69
CA GLY A 45 12.43 17.53 -0.90
C GLY A 45 11.35 18.18 -0.02
N GLU A 46 10.30 18.69 -0.65
CA GLU A 46 9.40 19.64 0.00
C GLU A 46 8.18 19.01 0.67
N VAL A 47 7.71 17.85 0.19
CA VAL A 47 6.62 17.10 0.81
C VAL A 47 7.19 16.13 1.85
N PHE A 48 8.16 15.32 1.44
CA PHE A 48 8.67 14.21 2.26
C PHE A 48 9.85 14.58 3.15
N GLY A 49 10.46 15.76 2.96
CA GLY A 49 11.44 16.34 3.87
C GLY A 49 12.86 15.82 3.71
N TYR A 50 13.21 15.25 2.56
CA TYR A 50 14.58 14.84 2.24
C TYR A 50 15.42 16.03 1.79
N ASP A 51 16.72 15.97 2.00
CA ASP A 51 17.66 16.87 1.34
C ASP A 51 17.86 16.45 -0.12
N LYS A 52 17.51 17.33 -1.07
CA LYS A 52 17.57 17.01 -2.51
C LYS A 52 18.98 16.77 -3.06
N TYR A 53 20.02 17.23 -2.36
CA TYR A 53 21.40 17.12 -2.82
C TYR A 53 22.16 16.02 -2.09
N LEU A 54 21.77 15.72 -0.84
CA LEU A 54 22.47 14.74 0.00
C LEU A 54 21.72 13.42 0.12
N GLU A 55 20.39 13.46 0.08
CA GLU A 55 19.51 12.33 0.43
C GLU A 55 18.68 11.81 -0.74
N VAL A 56 18.48 12.62 -1.79
CA VAL A 56 17.90 12.14 -3.05
C VAL A 56 19.03 11.95 -4.05
N THR A 57 19.29 10.72 -4.45
CA THR A 57 20.39 10.38 -5.36
C THR A 57 19.87 9.68 -6.61
N SER A 58 20.35 10.09 -7.78
CA SER A 58 20.24 9.30 -9.01
C SER A 58 21.34 8.24 -8.97
N GLU A 59 21.03 7.00 -8.59
CA GLU A 59 22.10 6.02 -8.35
C GLU A 59 22.89 5.65 -9.63
N LEU A 60 24.20 5.49 -9.43
CA LEU A 60 25.18 5.12 -10.45
C LEU A 60 25.17 3.61 -10.72
N ALA A 61 25.40 3.28 -11.99
CA ALA A 61 25.39 1.97 -12.61
C ALA A 61 26.10 0.87 -11.83
N ILE A 62 25.40 -0.24 -11.55
CA ILE A 62 26.07 -1.52 -11.24
C ILE A 62 25.38 -2.63 -12.02
N ARG A 63 26.07 -3.15 -13.05
CA ARG A 63 25.63 -4.24 -13.95
C ARG A 63 24.40 -3.95 -14.83
N GLY A 64 24.16 -2.68 -15.15
CA GLY A 64 23.21 -2.28 -16.21
C GLY A 64 21.74 -2.16 -15.79
N THR A 65 21.42 -2.33 -14.51
CA THR A 65 20.08 -2.09 -13.97
C THR A 65 20.12 -0.90 -13.00
N TYR A 66 19.25 0.07 -13.23
CA TYR A 66 19.14 1.31 -12.45
C TYR A 66 17.74 1.42 -11.85
N CYS A 67 17.61 2.19 -10.79
CA CYS A 67 16.35 2.85 -10.43
C CYS A 67 16.55 4.35 -10.67
N ASP A 68 15.51 5.08 -11.02
CA ASP A 68 15.63 6.51 -11.36
C ASP A 68 16.13 7.36 -10.18
N LEU A 69 15.64 7.08 -8.97
CA LEU A 69 16.09 7.73 -7.74
C LEU A 69 16.24 6.71 -6.61
N ALA A 70 17.08 7.05 -5.64
CA ALA A 70 17.11 6.40 -4.34
C ALA A 70 17.06 7.45 -3.23
N LEU A 71 16.35 7.12 -2.16
CA LEU A 71 16.26 7.95 -0.96
C LEU A 71 17.21 7.38 0.08
N LYS A 72 18.18 8.19 0.51
CA LYS A 72 19.29 7.81 1.38
C LYS A 72 19.24 8.62 2.66
N VAL A 73 19.30 7.96 3.81
CA VAL A 73 19.35 8.59 5.14
C VAL A 73 20.43 7.89 5.96
N GLU A 74 21.31 8.67 6.60
CA GLU A 74 22.45 8.14 7.38
C GLU A 74 23.30 7.15 6.59
N ASP A 75 23.61 7.52 5.36
CA ASP A 75 24.34 6.72 4.39
C ASP A 75 23.70 5.39 3.93
N LYS A 76 22.46 5.11 4.35
CA LYS A 76 21.73 3.89 3.99
C LYS A 76 20.61 4.20 3.01
N VAL A 77 20.49 3.40 1.96
CA VAL A 77 19.37 3.47 1.01
C VAL A 77 18.11 2.95 1.71
N GLN A 78 17.11 3.81 1.81
CA GLN A 78 15.85 3.57 2.49
C GLN A 78 14.75 3.18 1.51
N PHE A 79 14.72 3.81 0.34
CA PHE A 79 13.80 3.49 -0.75
C PHE A 79 14.52 3.51 -2.09
N LEU A 80 14.13 2.60 -2.97
CA LEU A 80 14.36 2.73 -4.41
C LEU A 80 13.12 3.32 -5.04
N VAL A 81 13.29 4.20 -6.03
CA VAL A 81 12.19 4.83 -6.73
C VAL A 81 12.35 4.56 -8.22
N GLU A 82 11.39 3.80 -8.76
CA GLU A 82 11.20 3.59 -10.19
C GLU A 82 10.16 4.61 -10.68
N ALA A 83 10.61 5.56 -11.49
CA ALA A 83 9.77 6.57 -12.10
C ALA A 83 9.34 6.12 -13.50
N LYS A 84 8.22 6.68 -13.96
CA LYS A 84 7.75 6.55 -15.34
C LYS A 84 7.26 7.91 -15.82
N ALA A 85 7.20 8.12 -17.13
CA ALA A 85 6.57 9.32 -17.70
C ALA A 85 5.11 9.47 -17.20
N ILE A 86 4.66 10.72 -17.03
CA ILE A 86 3.42 11.03 -16.31
C ILE A 86 2.15 10.41 -16.91
N GLY A 87 2.13 10.24 -18.24
CA GLY A 87 1.02 9.63 -18.98
C GLY A 87 1.02 8.09 -18.97
N ILE A 88 2.07 7.44 -18.47
CA ILE A 88 2.23 5.99 -18.53
C ILE A 88 1.48 5.31 -17.38
N GLU A 89 0.63 4.34 -17.73
CA GLU A 89 0.00 3.46 -16.75
C GLU A 89 1.04 2.53 -16.08
N LEU A 90 1.00 2.45 -14.75
CA LEU A 90 1.92 1.62 -13.98
C LEU A 90 1.52 0.15 -14.04
N LYS A 91 2.47 -0.71 -14.42
CA LYS A 91 2.32 -2.17 -14.51
C LYS A 91 3.33 -2.87 -13.62
N ASP A 92 2.98 -4.04 -13.11
CA ASP A 92 3.87 -4.81 -12.22
C ASP A 92 5.18 -5.22 -12.91
N THR A 93 5.19 -5.33 -14.25
CA THR A 93 6.41 -5.55 -15.03
C THR A 93 7.45 -4.44 -14.88
N HIS A 94 7.04 -3.22 -14.51
CA HIS A 94 7.96 -2.10 -14.25
C HIS A 94 8.75 -2.30 -12.94
N MET A 95 8.29 -3.15 -12.02
CA MET A 95 8.98 -3.41 -10.75
C MET A 95 10.27 -4.21 -10.88
N ARG A 96 10.50 -4.89 -12.02
CA ARG A 96 11.61 -5.84 -12.16
C ARG A 96 12.95 -5.20 -11.84
N GLN A 97 13.23 -4.01 -12.37
CA GLN A 97 14.50 -3.33 -12.18
C GLN A 97 14.76 -3.00 -10.71
N ALA A 98 13.76 -2.40 -10.05
CA ALA A 98 13.85 -2.05 -8.64
C ALA A 98 13.85 -3.25 -7.69
N VAL A 99 13.15 -4.33 -8.01
CA VAL A 99 13.18 -5.56 -7.22
C VAL A 99 14.53 -6.26 -7.34
N ASP A 100 15.08 -6.36 -8.56
CA ASP A 100 16.39 -6.97 -8.79
C ASP A 100 17.49 -6.18 -8.08
N TYR A 101 17.44 -4.84 -8.15
CA TYR A 101 18.39 -3.99 -7.43
C TYR A 101 18.22 -4.13 -5.91
N GLY A 102 16.99 -4.04 -5.40
CA GLY A 102 16.68 -4.15 -3.99
C GLY A 102 17.11 -5.48 -3.38
N ALA A 103 16.89 -6.59 -4.10
CA ALA A 103 17.35 -7.92 -3.69
C ALA A 103 18.88 -8.04 -3.63
N ASN A 104 19.59 -7.45 -4.59
CA ASN A 104 21.05 -7.49 -4.63
C ASN A 104 21.73 -6.58 -3.59
N ARG A 105 21.05 -5.53 -3.14
CA ARG A 105 21.58 -4.51 -2.21
C ARG A 105 21.00 -4.58 -0.81
N GLY A 106 20.05 -5.48 -0.56
CA GLY A 106 19.35 -5.60 0.71
C GLY A 106 18.39 -4.45 1.01
N VAL A 107 17.95 -3.71 -0.02
CA VAL A 107 16.96 -2.64 0.13
C VAL A 107 15.56 -3.24 0.02
N GLN A 108 14.77 -3.11 1.08
CA GLN A 108 13.46 -3.76 1.17
C GLN A 108 12.30 -2.95 0.57
N TRP A 109 12.47 -1.65 0.38
CA TRP A 109 11.34 -0.77 0.08
C TRP A 109 11.51 -0.13 -1.29
N VAL A 110 10.45 -0.21 -2.09
CA VAL A 110 10.42 0.27 -3.47
C VAL A 110 9.18 1.13 -3.67
N VAL A 111 9.35 2.23 -4.39
CA VAL A 111 8.28 3.10 -4.87
C VAL A 111 8.24 3.02 -6.38
N LEU A 112 7.08 2.69 -6.96
CA LEU A 112 6.82 2.80 -8.39
C LEU A 112 5.83 3.94 -8.60
N THR A 113 6.19 4.94 -9.40
CA THR A 113 5.34 6.12 -9.60
C THR A 113 5.50 6.78 -10.96
N ASN A 114 4.44 7.40 -11.46
CA ASN A 114 4.47 8.34 -12.58
C ASN A 114 4.17 9.78 -12.11
N GLY A 115 4.34 10.07 -10.81
CA GLY A 115 3.94 11.32 -10.18
C GLY A 115 2.48 11.38 -9.77
N MET A 116 1.56 10.87 -10.61
CA MET A 116 0.12 10.83 -10.31
C MET A 116 -0.22 9.64 -9.41
N GLU A 117 0.06 8.42 -9.88
CA GLU A 117 -0.13 7.20 -9.11
C GLU A 117 1.15 6.82 -8.37
N TRP A 118 1.02 6.45 -7.10
CA TRP A 118 2.11 5.99 -6.25
C TRP A 118 1.77 4.60 -5.75
N ARG A 119 2.70 3.67 -5.93
CA ARG A 119 2.63 2.32 -5.37
C ARG A 119 3.87 2.07 -4.52
N VAL A 120 3.66 1.74 -3.26
CA VAL A 120 4.74 1.44 -2.32
C VAL A 120 4.75 -0.06 -2.07
N TYR A 121 5.89 -0.68 -2.30
CA TYR A 121 6.09 -2.11 -2.16
C TYR A 121 7.13 -2.43 -1.11
N ARG A 122 6.98 -3.60 -0.49
CA ARG A 122 7.98 -4.22 0.35
C ARG A 122 8.44 -5.54 -0.26
N ILE A 123 9.73 -5.68 -0.50
CA ILE A 123 10.37 -6.91 -0.98
C ILE A 123 10.45 -7.93 0.17
N ARG A 124 10.02 -9.15 -0.12
CA ARG A 124 10.26 -10.35 0.70
C ARG A 124 11.45 -11.10 0.13
N PHE A 125 12.53 -11.16 0.92
CA PHE A 125 13.73 -11.92 0.57
C PHE A 125 13.53 -13.43 0.80
N GLU A 126 12.57 -14.00 0.08
CA GLU A 126 12.31 -15.44 0.01
C GLU A 126 12.87 -16.01 -1.31
N GLN A 127 12.82 -17.33 -1.48
CA GLN A 127 13.19 -17.98 -2.74
C GLN A 127 11.95 -18.66 -3.34
N PRO A 128 11.41 -18.17 -4.47
CA PRO A 128 11.85 -17.01 -5.28
C PRO A 128 11.57 -15.65 -4.61
N ILE A 129 12.31 -14.60 -5.00
CA ILE A 129 12.07 -13.24 -4.49
C ILE A 129 10.63 -12.83 -4.79
N ASN A 130 9.99 -12.21 -3.80
CA ASN A 130 8.60 -11.79 -3.90
C ASN A 130 8.41 -10.41 -3.28
N TYR A 131 7.23 -9.82 -3.41
CA TYR A 131 6.94 -8.49 -2.88
C TYR A 131 5.46 -8.32 -2.55
N ASP A 132 5.17 -7.41 -1.63
CA ASP A 132 3.82 -7.01 -1.27
C ASP A 132 3.57 -5.56 -1.63
N LEU A 133 2.40 -5.28 -2.20
CA LEU A 133 1.88 -3.91 -2.30
C LEU A 133 1.43 -3.47 -0.90
N VAL A 134 2.09 -2.46 -0.36
CA VAL A 134 1.82 -1.92 0.99
C VAL A 134 0.74 -0.84 0.92
N CYS A 135 0.86 0.09 -0.02
CA CYS A 135 -0.19 1.06 -0.30
C CYS A 135 -0.14 1.52 -1.76
N LYS A 136 -1.30 1.97 -2.23
CA LYS A 136 -1.50 2.59 -3.54
C LYS A 136 -2.38 3.82 -3.38
N PHE A 137 -1.97 4.95 -3.95
CA PHE A 137 -2.74 6.19 -3.91
C PHE A 137 -2.52 7.06 -5.15
N ASP A 138 -3.50 7.91 -5.44
CA ASP A 138 -3.40 8.98 -6.44
C ASP A 138 -3.05 10.28 -5.72
N PHE A 139 -1.88 10.83 -6.01
CA PHE A 139 -1.36 12.05 -5.42
C PHE A 139 -2.29 13.26 -5.68
N ALA A 140 -2.89 13.32 -6.88
CA ALA A 140 -3.79 14.40 -7.26
C ALA A 140 -5.12 14.35 -6.48
N ALA A 141 -5.51 13.17 -5.98
CA ALA A 141 -6.73 12.97 -5.21
C ALA A 141 -6.54 13.05 -3.69
N LEU A 142 -5.29 13.19 -3.21
CA LEU A 142 -5.00 13.27 -1.77
C LEU A 142 -5.71 14.47 -1.12
N ASN A 143 -6.35 14.23 0.01
CA ASN A 143 -6.76 15.26 0.94
C ASN A 143 -5.73 15.35 2.08
N PRO A 144 -4.87 16.37 2.12
CA PRO A 144 -3.80 16.45 3.13
C PRO A 144 -4.32 16.75 4.54
N ARG A 145 -5.63 16.91 4.75
CA ARG A 145 -6.27 16.98 6.07
C ARG A 145 -6.91 15.65 6.49
N ASP A 146 -7.07 14.71 5.56
CA ASP A 146 -7.56 13.38 5.88
C ASP A 146 -6.44 12.55 6.52
N GLN A 147 -6.80 11.80 7.56
CA GLN A 147 -5.83 11.08 8.37
C GLN A 147 -5.23 9.86 7.64
N LYS A 148 -6.00 9.19 6.79
CA LYS A 148 -5.51 8.03 6.02
C LYS A 148 -4.51 8.50 4.96
N ASP A 149 -4.80 9.61 4.30
CA ASP A 149 -3.89 10.20 3.31
C ASP A 149 -2.61 10.73 3.96
N GLN A 150 -2.72 11.34 5.15
CA GLN A 150 -1.55 11.71 5.94
C GLN A 150 -0.73 10.50 6.37
N ASP A 151 -1.36 9.40 6.79
CA ASP A 151 -0.67 8.16 7.14
C ASP A 151 0.13 7.65 5.93
N TRP A 152 -0.46 7.61 4.73
CA TRP A 152 0.25 7.20 3.51
C TRP A 152 1.43 8.10 3.15
N LEU A 153 1.24 9.42 3.20
CA LEU A 153 2.33 10.38 2.98
C LEU A 153 3.44 10.23 4.02
N PHE A 154 3.09 9.93 5.27
CA PHE A 154 4.05 9.76 6.35
C PHE A 154 4.93 8.51 6.17
N LEU A 155 4.43 7.45 5.55
CA LEU A 155 5.23 6.25 5.24
C LEU A 155 6.48 6.57 4.41
N LEU A 156 6.36 7.55 3.50
CA LEU A 156 7.42 7.97 2.59
C LEU A 156 8.27 9.11 3.17
N SER A 157 7.82 9.78 4.24
CA SER A 157 8.53 10.93 4.81
C SER A 157 9.76 10.51 5.59
N LYS A 158 10.79 11.35 5.58
CA LYS A 158 12.01 11.14 6.35
C LYS A 158 11.72 10.99 7.85
N GLU A 159 10.77 11.75 8.38
CA GLU A 159 10.35 11.63 9.78
C GLU A 159 9.60 10.32 10.07
N GLY A 160 8.92 9.74 9.09
CA GLY A 160 8.30 8.42 9.20
C GLY A 160 9.33 7.31 9.37
N LEU A 161 10.45 7.40 8.67
CA LEU A 161 11.57 6.46 8.80
C LEU A 161 12.12 6.41 10.22
N GLY A 162 12.38 7.56 10.83
CA GLY A 162 12.89 7.64 12.21
C GLY A 162 11.92 7.12 13.28
N LYS A 163 10.66 6.84 12.92
CA LYS A 163 9.63 6.29 13.80
C LYS A 163 9.19 4.87 13.43
N ASN A 164 9.91 4.17 12.56
CA ASN A 164 9.53 2.84 12.04
C ASN A 164 8.10 2.80 11.45
N ALA A 165 7.61 3.92 10.92
CA ALA A 165 6.21 4.06 10.53
C ALA A 165 5.82 3.06 9.43
N ARG A 166 6.75 2.74 8.53
CA ARG A 166 6.52 1.81 7.41
C ARG A 166 6.51 0.35 7.88
N GLU A 167 7.37 -0.02 8.83
CA GLU A 167 7.39 -1.34 9.45
C GLU A 167 6.08 -1.59 10.21
N ASP A 168 5.69 -0.67 11.10
CA ASP A 168 4.45 -0.75 11.87
C ASP A 168 3.21 -0.83 10.96
N PHE A 169 3.19 -0.01 9.90
CA PHE A 169 2.09 -0.02 8.94
C PHE A 169 2.03 -1.34 8.18
N TYR A 170 3.18 -1.88 7.75
CA TYR A 170 3.23 -3.16 7.06
C TYR A 170 2.79 -4.32 7.95
N GLU A 171 3.20 -4.35 9.22
CA GLU A 171 2.71 -5.35 10.17
C GLU A 171 1.20 -5.29 10.33
N LYS A 172 0.62 -4.09 10.37
CA LYS A 172 -0.84 -3.91 10.37
C LYS A 172 -1.49 -4.43 9.09
N VAL A 173 -0.92 -4.14 7.92
CA VAL A 173 -1.42 -4.67 6.62
C VAL A 173 -1.40 -6.20 6.62
N GLN A 174 -0.31 -6.80 7.06
CA GLN A 174 -0.17 -8.26 7.14
C GLN A 174 -1.14 -8.88 8.16
N SER A 175 -1.42 -8.18 9.27
CA SER A 175 -2.34 -8.64 10.31
C SER A 175 -3.80 -8.63 9.85
N VAL A 176 -4.16 -7.77 8.90
CA VAL A 176 -5.52 -7.66 8.35
C VAL A 176 -5.56 -8.33 6.98
N ASN A 177 -5.49 -9.66 6.97
CA ASN A 177 -5.60 -10.44 5.74
C ASN A 177 -6.83 -11.37 5.77
N ARG A 178 -7.26 -11.83 4.58
CA ARG A 178 -8.43 -12.71 4.41
C ARG A 178 -8.40 -13.98 5.27
N TYR A 179 -7.20 -14.49 5.58
CA TYR A 179 -7.05 -15.67 6.42
C TYR A 179 -7.28 -15.34 7.90
N VAL A 180 -6.77 -14.20 8.37
CA VAL A 180 -7.00 -13.71 9.74
C VAL A 180 -8.46 -13.36 9.95
N ILE A 181 -9.06 -12.57 9.04
CA ILE A 181 -10.51 -12.29 9.07
C ILE A 181 -11.30 -13.60 9.01
N GLY A 182 -10.90 -14.50 8.13
CA GLY A 182 -11.51 -15.80 8.03
C GLY A 182 -11.45 -16.62 9.32
N ARG A 183 -10.34 -16.59 10.05
CA ARG A 183 -10.19 -17.25 11.34
C ARG A 183 -11.05 -16.58 12.41
N LEU A 184 -11.12 -15.25 12.41
CA LEU A 184 -11.95 -14.47 13.34
C LEU A 184 -13.44 -14.73 13.14
N ILE A 185 -13.92 -14.87 11.90
CA ILE A 185 -15.32 -15.23 11.61
C ILE A 185 -15.67 -16.60 12.22
N LEU A 186 -14.72 -17.53 12.23
CA LEU A 186 -14.87 -18.86 12.83
C LEU A 186 -14.63 -18.90 14.35
N SER A 187 -14.42 -17.75 15.00
CA SER A 187 -14.29 -17.69 16.45
C SER A 187 -15.66 -17.78 17.13
N GLU A 188 -15.72 -18.44 18.28
CA GLU A 188 -16.96 -18.64 19.05
C GLU A 188 -17.74 -17.33 19.31
N PRO A 189 -17.11 -16.19 19.68
CA PRO A 189 -17.84 -14.95 19.89
C PRO A 189 -18.58 -14.48 18.63
N VAL A 190 -17.95 -14.59 17.46
CA VAL A 190 -18.53 -14.15 16.17
C VAL A 190 -19.61 -15.11 15.70
N LEU A 191 -19.36 -16.42 15.77
CA LEU A 191 -20.36 -17.44 15.42
C LEU A 191 -21.62 -17.32 16.29
N THR A 192 -21.45 -16.99 17.57
CA THR A 192 -22.57 -16.75 18.50
C THR A 192 -23.41 -15.54 18.10
N VAL A 193 -22.77 -14.46 17.66
CA VAL A 193 -23.46 -13.27 17.13
C VAL A 193 -24.21 -13.62 15.84
N LEU A 194 -23.56 -14.30 14.89
CA LEU A 194 -24.20 -14.72 13.64
C LEU A 194 -25.43 -15.60 13.89
N ARG A 195 -25.34 -16.57 14.81
CA ARG A 195 -26.48 -17.41 15.23
C ARG A 195 -27.64 -16.58 15.76
N ARG A 196 -27.35 -15.57 16.58
CA ARG A 196 -28.38 -14.71 17.18
C ARG A 196 -29.09 -13.88 16.11
N GLU A 197 -28.35 -13.32 15.17
CA GLU A 197 -28.92 -12.57 14.05
C GLU A 197 -29.76 -13.46 13.13
N LEU A 198 -29.31 -14.69 12.84
CA LEU A 198 -30.10 -15.66 12.07
C LEU A 198 -31.44 -16.00 12.74
N LYS A 199 -31.43 -16.23 14.06
CA LYS A 199 -32.66 -16.46 14.84
C LYS A 199 -33.60 -15.26 14.84
N ARG A 200 -33.07 -14.04 14.75
CA ARG A 200 -33.86 -12.80 14.67
C ARG A 200 -34.50 -12.59 13.30
N MET A 201 -33.79 -12.96 12.22
CA MET A 201 -34.30 -12.83 10.85
C MET A 201 -35.35 -13.89 10.50
N ALA A 202 -35.22 -15.10 11.07
CA ALA A 202 -36.12 -16.22 10.79
C ALA A 202 -36.63 -16.82 12.10
N GLU A 203 -37.78 -16.34 12.55
CA GLU A 203 -38.47 -16.88 13.74
C GLU A 203 -38.74 -18.37 13.56
N GLY A 204 -38.37 -19.18 14.56
CA GLY A 204 -38.57 -20.63 14.55
C GLY A 204 -37.40 -21.46 14.01
N VAL A 205 -36.36 -20.85 13.45
CA VAL A 205 -35.17 -21.58 12.99
C VAL A 205 -34.35 -22.13 14.16
N LYS A 206 -34.27 -23.47 14.25
CA LYS A 206 -33.35 -24.17 15.16
C LYS A 206 -31.98 -24.28 14.49
N VAL A 207 -31.09 -23.37 14.86
CA VAL A 207 -29.69 -23.36 14.42
C VAL A 207 -28.80 -23.22 15.65
N ASP A 208 -27.81 -24.10 15.75
CA ASP A 208 -26.74 -24.07 16.74
C ASP A 208 -25.45 -23.48 16.16
N VAL A 209 -24.50 -23.17 17.05
CA VAL A 209 -23.25 -22.51 16.67
C VAL A 209 -22.44 -23.38 15.69
N SER A 210 -22.49 -24.71 15.86
CA SER A 210 -21.87 -25.69 14.96
C SER A 210 -22.42 -25.64 13.53
N ASP A 211 -23.73 -25.42 13.39
CA ASP A 211 -24.39 -25.37 12.08
C ASP A 211 -23.93 -24.09 11.34
N VAL A 212 -23.88 -22.96 12.05
CA VAL A 212 -23.35 -21.70 11.51
C VAL A 212 -21.90 -21.84 11.10
N GLU A 213 -21.08 -22.51 11.92
CA GLU A 213 -19.67 -22.76 11.60
C GLU A 213 -19.53 -23.57 10.31
N GLN A 214 -20.31 -24.65 10.15
CA GLN A 214 -20.29 -25.48 8.94
C GLN A 214 -20.70 -24.69 7.69
N ILE A 215 -21.73 -23.85 7.78
CA ILE A 215 -22.18 -23.00 6.67
C ILE A 215 -21.05 -22.04 6.23
N VAL A 216 -20.44 -21.33 7.19
CA VAL A 216 -19.33 -20.40 6.92
C VAL A 216 -18.11 -21.11 6.35
N ARG A 217 -17.82 -22.35 6.79
CA ARG A 217 -16.74 -23.17 6.22
C ARG A 217 -17.06 -23.65 4.81
N CYS A 218 -18.31 -24.02 4.54
CA CYS A 218 -18.77 -24.50 3.24
C CYS A 218 -18.68 -23.41 2.15
N GLU A 219 -19.00 -22.15 2.46
CA GLU A 219 -18.88 -21.05 1.47
C GLU A 219 -17.44 -20.83 0.96
N ARG A 220 -16.41 -21.26 1.70
CA ARG A 220 -15.01 -21.21 1.20
C ARG A 220 -14.72 -22.18 0.07
N GLY A 221 -15.62 -23.13 -0.22
CA GLY A 221 -15.53 -24.11 -1.31
C GLY A 221 -16.51 -23.86 -2.47
N SER A 222 -17.10 -22.66 -2.59
CA SER A 222 -18.20 -22.41 -3.54
C SER A 222 -17.74 -22.07 -4.97
N SER A 223 -17.41 -23.08 -5.77
CA SER A 223 -17.98 -23.18 -7.12
C SER A 223 -19.17 -24.15 -7.20
N LEU A 224 -19.55 -24.80 -6.09
CA LEU A 224 -20.45 -25.97 -6.09
C LEU A 224 -21.74 -25.87 -5.23
N LEU A 225 -22.00 -24.75 -4.54
CA LEU A 225 -23.05 -24.71 -3.51
C LEU A 225 -24.40 -24.07 -3.91
N LEU A 226 -24.64 -23.78 -5.19
CA LEU A 226 -26.00 -23.47 -5.63
C LEU A 226 -26.95 -24.70 -5.54
N THR A 227 -26.42 -25.90 -5.35
CA THR A 227 -27.21 -27.15 -5.33
C THR A 227 -27.76 -27.50 -3.95
N LEU A 228 -27.14 -27.06 -2.84
CA LEU A 228 -27.54 -27.46 -1.48
C LEU A 228 -28.60 -26.54 -0.84
N ALA A 229 -28.69 -25.28 -1.25
CA ALA A 229 -29.71 -24.35 -0.75
C ALA A 229 -31.15 -24.72 -1.17
N VAL A 230 -31.31 -25.55 -2.20
CA VAL A 230 -32.63 -26.00 -2.69
C VAL A 230 -33.20 -27.17 -1.86
N ASN A 231 -32.34 -27.92 -1.15
CA ASN A 231 -32.77 -29.15 -0.48
C ASN A 231 -33.17 -28.98 1.00
N CYS A 232 -32.80 -27.88 1.68
CA CYS A 232 -33.24 -27.61 3.06
C CYS A 232 -34.64 -26.97 3.17
N CYS A 233 -35.24 -26.49 2.06
CA CYS A 233 -36.62 -25.99 2.05
C CYS A 233 -37.65 -27.07 1.67
N LYS A 234 -37.24 -28.33 1.54
CA LYS A 234 -38.12 -29.48 1.30
C LYS A 234 -37.73 -30.63 2.23
N ASN A 235 -38.03 -30.48 3.52
CA ASN A 235 -38.45 -31.54 4.45
C ASN A 235 -38.75 -30.94 5.82
#